data_AF-A0A955PDS0-F1
#
_entry.id   AF-A0A955PDS0-F1
#
_cell.length_a   1.000
_cell.length_b   1.000
_cell.length_c   1.000
_cell.angle_alpha   90.00
_cell.angle_beta   90.00
_cell.angle_gamma   90.00
#
_symmetry.space_group_name_H-M   'P 1'
#
loop_
_entity.id
_entity.type
_entity.pdbx_description
1 polymer ?
#
loop_
_entity_poly.entity_id
_entity_poly.type
_entity_poly.pdbx_seq_one_letter_code
_entity_poly.pdbx_strand_id
1 'polypeptide(L)' 'VRIQPIALSGTYQILPRHQWMLNPFANLKLEVLDPIPLETVEAHSTDELAKMTYDLIADRLPIEHLPLQGEPKRAMEPND' A
#
# COMPACT_ATOMS: atom_id res chain seq x y z
N VAL A 1 8.32 0.68 22.59
CA VAL A 1 7.85 1.28 21.31
C VAL A 1 6.50 0.67 20.99
N ARG A 2 5.50 1.44 20.53
CA ARG A 2 4.19 0.89 20.11
C ARG A 2 4.04 1.01 18.60
N ILE A 3 3.75 -0.09 17.92
CA ILE A 3 3.49 -0.11 16.47
C ILE A 3 1.98 -0.24 16.27
N GLN A 4 1.40 0.72 15.55
CA GLN A 4 -0.02 0.79 15.24
C GLN A 4 -0.18 0.70 13.71
N PRO A 5 -0.49 -0.48 13.15
CA PRO A 5 -0.65 -0.61 11.71
C PRO A 5 -1.92 0.11 11.22
N ILE A 6 -1.81 0.78 10.08
CA ILE A 6 -2.91 1.52 9.45
C ILE A 6 -2.92 1.15 7.96
N ALA A 7 -4.06 0.66 7.48
CA ALA A 7 -4.28 0.43 6.06
C ALA A 7 -5.04 1.62 5.45
N LEU A 8 -4.49 2.20 4.39
CA LEU A 8 -5.08 3.31 3.66
C LEU A 8 -5.27 2.92 2.19
N SER A 9 -6.51 2.98 1.71
CA SER A 9 -6.89 2.65 0.34
C SER A 9 -7.75 3.76 -0.28
N GLY A 10 -7.78 3.84 -1.61
CA GLY A 10 -8.48 4.91 -2.33
C GLY A 10 -7.63 6.12 -2.71
N THR A 11 -6.43 6.26 -2.13
CA THR A 11 -5.55 7.42 -2.37
C THR A 11 -5.07 7.50 -3.81
N TYR A 12 -4.77 6.35 -4.42
CA TYR A 12 -4.35 6.30 -5.82
C TYR A 12 -5.48 6.73 -6.76
N GLN A 13 -6.74 6.42 -6.44
CA GLN A 13 -7.90 6.84 -7.22
C GLN A 13 -8.16 8.35 -7.08
N ILE A 14 -7.88 8.93 -5.91
CA ILE A 14 -7.99 10.37 -5.66
C ILE A 14 -6.92 11.13 -6.45
N LEU A 15 -5.66 10.68 -6.38
CA LEU A 15 -4.55 11.31 -7.08
C LEU A 15 -3.51 10.24 -7.46
N PRO A 16 -3.58 9.70 -8.69
CA PRO A 16 -2.58 8.76 -9.17
C PRO A 16 -1.21 9.42 -9.24
N ARG A 17 -0.15 8.63 -8.99
CA ARG A 17 1.22 9.13 -9.15
C ARG A 17 1.41 9.68 -10.57
N HIS A 18 2.08 10.83 -10.68
CA HIS A 18 2.39 11.52 -11.94
C HIS A 18 1.18 12.11 -12.69
N GLN A 19 0.00 12.15 -12.08
CA GLN A 19 -1.15 12.89 -12.60
C GLN A 19 -1.38 14.17 -11.79
N TRP A 20 -1.85 15.21 -12.46
CA TRP A 20 -2.16 16.52 -11.85
C TRP A 20 -3.66 16.74 -11.64
N MET A 21 -4.49 15.78 -12.08
CA MET A 21 -5.94 15.84 -11.92
C MET A 21 -6.34 15.03 -10.69
N LEU A 22 -6.98 15.71 -9.74
CA LEU A 22 -7.58 15.08 -8.58
C LEU A 22 -9.00 14.61 -8.93
N ASN A 23 -9.35 13.38 -8.53
CA ASN A 23 -10.71 12.87 -8.59
C ASN A 23 -11.38 13.03 -7.21
N PRO A 24 -12.23 14.05 -7.01
CA PRO A 24 -12.84 14.32 -5.71
C PRO A 24 -13.97 13.34 -5.36
N PHE A 25 -14.42 12.52 -6.31
CA PHE A 25 -15.50 11.55 -6.11
C PHE A 25 -14.98 10.17 -5.70
N ALA A 26 -13.66 9.99 -5.67
CA ALA A 26 -13.06 8.75 -5.20
C ALA A 26 -13.20 8.63 -3.67
N ASN A 27 -13.58 7.44 -3.21
CA ASN A 27 -13.73 7.15 -1.78
C ASN A 27 -12.38 6.79 -1.17
N LEU A 28 -12.07 7.42 -0.02
CA LEU A 28 -10.95 7.03 0.83
C LEU A 28 -11.45 6.05 1.90
N LYS A 29 -10.74 4.94 2.09
CA LYS A 29 -10.98 4.02 3.21
C LYS A 29 -9.71 3.93 4.06
N LEU A 30 -9.88 4.23 5.34
CA LEU A 30 -8.86 4.10 6.38
C LEU A 30 -9.31 3.03 7.36
N GLU A 31 -8.43 2.08 7.64
CA GLU A 31 -8.66 1.01 8.61
C GLU A 31 -7.49 1.00 9.60
N VAL A 32 -7.80 1.21 10.88
CA VAL A 32 -6.83 1.09 11.97
C VAL A 32 -6.88 -0.35 12.45
N LEU A 33 -5.74 -1.04 12.37
CA LEU A 33 -5.64 -2.46 12.75
C LEU A 33 -5.33 -2.60 14.23
N ASP A 34 -5.28 -3.82 14.74
CA ASP A 34 -4.85 -4.03 16.12
C ASP A 34 -3.38 -3.67 16.29
N PRO A 35 -2.99 -3.04 17.41
CA PRO A 35 -1.60 -2.73 17.69
C PRO A 35 -0.78 -4.02 17.81
N ILE A 36 0.46 -3.97 17.34
CA ILE A 36 1.38 -5.10 17.50
C ILE A 36 1.74 -5.21 18.99
N PRO A 37 1.58 -6.40 19.62
CA PRO A 37 1.90 -6.60 21.02
C PRO A 37 3.36 -6.25 21.33
N LEU A 38 3.62 -5.66 22.51
CA LEU A 38 4.96 -5.22 22.89
C LEU A 38 5.95 -6.39 22.89
N GLU A 39 5.50 -7.56 23.31
CA GLU A 39 6.29 -8.79 23.35
C GLU A 39 6.74 -9.19 21.94
N THR A 40 5.92 -8.95 20.93
CA THR A 40 6.27 -9.22 19.53
C THR A 40 7.28 -8.20 19.02
N VAL A 41 7.12 -6.93 19.39
CA VAL A 41 8.06 -5.85 19.03
C VAL A 41 9.45 -6.06 19.62
N GLU A 42 9.53 -6.57 20.84
CA GLU A 42 10.81 -6.82 21.53
C GLU A 42 11.48 -8.13 21.06
N ALA A 43 10.70 -9.10 20.58
CA ALA A 43 11.21 -10.41 20.17
C ALA A 43 11.73 -10.47 18.73
N HIS A 44 11.38 -9.51 17.87
CA HIS A 44 11.69 -9.55 16.43
C HIS A 44 12.62 -8.42 16.02
N SER A 45 13.39 -8.66 14.97
CA SER A 45 14.19 -7.62 14.32
C SER A 45 13.31 -6.60 13.58
N THR A 46 13.87 -5.44 13.27
CA THR A 46 13.18 -4.39 12.51
C THR A 46 12.65 -4.91 11.17
N ASP A 47 13.42 -5.74 10.47
CA ASP A 47 13.04 -6.25 9.14
C ASP A 47 11.89 -7.26 9.23
N GLU A 48 11.88 -8.11 10.26
CA GLU A 48 10.78 -9.04 10.53
C GLU A 48 9.50 -8.30 10.90
N LEU A 49 9.60 -7.27 11.76
CA LEU A 49 8.46 -6.43 12.12
C LEU A 49 7.91 -5.68 10.90
N ALA A 50 8.77 -5.16 10.03
CA ALA A 50 8.37 -4.50 8.80
C ALA A 50 7.61 -5.46 7.88
N LYS A 51 8.11 -6.68 7.70
CA LYS A 51 7.45 -7.71 6.89
C LYS A 51 6.09 -8.11 7.48
N MET A 52 6.02 -8.41 8.78
CA MET A 52 4.75 -8.73 9.45
C MET A 52 3.73 -7.61 9.32
N THR A 53 4.15 -6.35 9.50
CA THR A 53 3.28 -5.18 9.36
C THR A 53 2.80 -5.02 7.92
N TYR A 54 3.67 -5.25 6.94
CA TYR A 54 3.32 -5.23 5.53
C TYR A 54 2.26 -6.29 5.19
N ASP A 55 2.48 -7.53 5.61
CA ASP A 55 1.56 -8.64 5.35
C ASP A 55 0.17 -8.36 5.96
N LEU A 56 0.12 -7.86 7.20
CA LEU A 56 -1.12 -7.44 7.87
C LEU A 56 -1.88 -6.34 7.11
N ILE A 57 -1.17 -5.37 6.53
CA ILE A 57 -1.78 -4.29 5.75
C ILE A 57 -2.24 -4.83 4.39
N ALA A 58 -1.42 -5.67 3.73
CA ALA A 58 -1.70 -6.22 2.41
C ALA A 58 -3.00 -7.04 2.39
N ASP A 59 -3.25 -7.85 3.42
CA ASP A 59 -4.48 -8.64 3.58
C ASP A 59 -5.75 -7.78 3.67
N ARG A 60 -5.61 -6.49 3.98
CA ARG A 60 -6.72 -5.55 4.21
C ARG A 60 -6.94 -4.60 3.03
N LEU A 61 -6.00 -4.57 2.09
CA LEU A 61 -6.13 -3.79 0.87
C LEU A 61 -7.01 -4.56 -0.14
N PRO A 62 -7.94 -3.90 -0.84
CA PRO A 62 -8.75 -4.55 -1.86
C PRO A 62 -7.88 -5.12 -2.99
N ILE A 63 -8.12 -6.37 -3.40
CA ILE A 63 -7.40 -7.06 -4.49
C ILE A 63 -7.47 -6.26 -5.80
N GLU A 64 -8.57 -5.53 -6.03
CA GLU A 64 -8.82 -4.69 -7.20
C GLU A 64 -7.95 -3.41 -7.26
N HIS A 65 -7.09 -3.17 -6.26
CA HIS A 65 -6.26 -1.96 -6.15
C HIS A 65 -4.75 -2.25 -6.07
N LEU A 66 -4.35 -3.50 -6.23
CA LEU A 66 -2.96 -3.83 -6.54
C LEU A 66 -2.64 -3.20 -7.90
N PRO A 67 -1.47 -2.55 -8.09
CA PRO A 67 -1.07 -2.07 -9.40
C PRO A 67 -1.14 -3.26 -10.36
N LEU A 68 -1.90 -3.11 -11.44
CA LEU A 68 -2.03 -4.10 -12.51
C LEU A 68 -0.62 -4.62 -12.82
N GLN A 69 -0.33 -5.88 -12.49
CA GLN A 69 0.85 -6.55 -13.00
C GLN A 69 0.69 -6.64 -14.52
N GLY A 70 1.23 -5.65 -15.23
CA GLY A 70 1.20 -5.60 -16.68
C GLY A 70 0.90 -4.23 -17.25
N GLU A 71 1.82 -3.27 -17.10
CA GLU A 71 2.14 -2.49 -18.29
C GLU A 71 3.26 -3.25 -19.02
N PRO A 72 3.01 -3.84 -20.20
CA PRO A 72 4.10 -4.26 -21.05
C PRO A 72 4.90 -3.01 -21.40
N LYS A 73 6.23 -3.11 -21.24
CA LYS A 73 7.20 -2.11 -21.70
C LYS A 73 6.72 -1.56 -23.05
N ARG A 74 6.50 -0.24 -23.14
CA ARG A 74 6.33 0.42 -24.45
C ARG A 74 7.48 -0.08 -25.33
N ALA A 75 7.14 -0.80 -26.39
CA ALA A 75 8.10 -1.14 -27.42
C ALA A 75 8.72 0.18 -27.87
N MET A 76 10.03 0.27 -27.69
CA MET A 76 10.87 1.33 -28.21
C MET A 76 10.88 1.13 -29.72
N GLU A 77 10.00 1.82 -30.45
CA GLU A 77 10.09 1.86 -31.91
C GLU A 77 11.39 2.60 -32.26
N PRO A 78 12.27 2.00 -33.10
CA PRO A 78 13.39 2.74 -33.64
C PRO A 78 12.83 3.76 -34.63
N ASN A 79 13.11 5.04 -34.40
CA ASN A 79 12.93 6.04 -35.45
C ASN A 79 13.96 5.75 -36.55
N ASP A 80 13.46 5.51 -37.76
CA ASP A 80 14.22 5.55 -39.01
C ASP A 80 14.85 6.93 -39.26
#